data_AF-A0A928P0N3-F1
#
_entry.id   AF-A0A928P0N3-F1
#
_cell.length_a   1.000
_cell.length_b   1.000
_cell.length_c   1.000
_cell.angle_alpha   90.00
_cell.angle_beta   90.00
_cell.angle_gamma   90.00
#
_symmetry.space_group_name_H-M   'P 1'
#
loop_
_entity.id
_entity.type
_entity.pdbx_description
1 polymer ?
#
loop_
_entity_poly.entity_id
_entity_poly.type
_entity_poly.pdbx_seq_one_letter_code
_entity_poly.pdbx_strand_id
1 'polypeptide(L)'
;MKILLIAMLCGIALFIGYKISKKYKNRYIFFQSMVMLCQKFDVEMNYSKERIKNIIINLDEKHKKNLFGIDANYISFLNQESPLNEDSLFKNIQFLKQDEKNVLFMFFKSLGRSDLDSQSKEIKNNLSRFEGYCKDTEAEHKKYSALSIKLGIVASLFIIILFI
;
A
#
# COMPACT_ATOMS: atom_id res chain seq x y z
N MET A 1 3.78 41.66 7.10
CA MET A 1 4.05 40.75 5.96
C MET A 1 5.11 39.68 6.27
N LYS A 2 6.29 40.03 6.80
CA LYS A 2 7.36 39.06 7.13
C LYS A 2 6.92 37.89 8.02
N ILE A 3 6.20 38.17 9.11
CA ILE A 3 5.71 37.13 10.05
C ILE A 3 4.74 36.14 9.36
N LEU A 4 3.85 36.64 8.49
CA LEU A 4 2.93 35.80 7.72
C LEU A 4 3.68 34.86 6.77
N LEU A 5 4.75 35.36 6.14
CA LEU A 5 5.59 34.57 5.24
C LEU A 5 6.35 33.47 6.00
N ILE A 6 6.91 33.79 7.18
CA ILE A 6 7.57 32.80 8.05
C ILE A 6 6.58 31.70 8.46
N ALA A 7 5.38 32.09 8.94
CA ALA A 7 4.35 31.15 9.35
C ALA A 7 3.92 30.22 8.20
N MET A 8 3.77 30.78 6.99
CA MET A 8 3.46 30.00 5.79
C MET A 8 4.55 28.98 5.46
N LEU A 9 5.82 29.39 5.48
CA LEU A 9 6.95 28.50 5.18
C LEU A 9 7.11 27.38 6.21
N CYS A 10 6.98 27.68 7.51
CA CYS A 10 6.97 26.67 8.57
C CYS A 10 5.82 25.67 8.38
N GLY A 11 4.62 26.17 8.04
CA GLY A 11 3.47 25.32 7.73
C GLY A 11 3.75 24.33 6.59
N ILE A 12 4.39 24.80 5.52
CA ILE A 12 4.79 23.95 4.38
C ILE A 12 5.81 22.90 4.80
N ALA A 13 6.84 23.28 5.58
CA ALA A 13 7.87 22.34 6.04
C ALA A 13 7.28 21.22 6.91
N LEU A 14 6.40 21.56 7.85
CA LEU A 14 5.68 20.58 8.67
C LEU A 14 4.76 19.69 7.83
N PHE A 15 4.05 20.28 6.86
CA PHE A 15 3.15 19.54 5.97
C PHE A 15 3.91 18.51 5.11
N ILE A 16 5.09 18.88 4.59
CA ILE A 16 5.97 17.96 3.86
C ILE A 16 6.40 16.81 4.76
N GLY A 17 6.87 17.09 5.98
CA GLY A 17 7.25 16.07 6.95
C GLY A 17 6.11 15.09 7.25
N TYR A 18 4.90 15.62 7.45
CA TYR A 18 3.69 14.81 7.65
C TYR A 18 3.32 13.97 6.42
N LYS A 19 3.38 14.53 5.20
CA LYS A 19 3.10 13.81 3.96
C LYS A 19 4.04 12.63 3.75
N ILE A 20 5.34 12.81 4.01
CA ILE A 20 6.34 11.74 3.90
C ILE A 20 6.07 10.66 4.95
N SER A 21 5.84 11.04 6.21
CA SER A 21 5.47 10.10 7.28
C SER A 21 4.25 9.27 6.92
N LYS A 22 3.19 9.91 6.41
CA LYS A 22 1.97 9.25 5.96
C LYS A 22 2.21 8.28 4.80
N LYS A 23 3.11 8.61 3.86
CA LYS A 23 3.49 7.72 2.75
C LYS A 23 4.05 6.38 3.27
N TYR A 24 5.01 6.43 4.20
CA TYR A 24 5.60 5.21 4.78
C TYR A 24 4.57 4.40 5.57
N LYS A 25 3.70 5.08 6.34
CA LYS A 25 2.64 4.42 7.10
C LYS A 25 1.64 3.69 6.18
N ASN A 26 1.18 4.35 5.12
CA ASN A 26 0.23 3.76 4.18
C ASN A 26 0.82 2.54 3.48
N ARG A 27 2.09 2.63 3.06
CA ARG A 27 2.79 1.52 2.39
C ARG A 27 2.91 0.29 3.30
N TYR A 28 3.26 0.47 4.58
CA TYR A 28 3.29 -0.62 5.56
C TYR A 28 1.90 -1.27 5.77
N ILE A 29 0.88 -0.45 6.04
CA ILE A 29 -0.49 -0.94 6.30
C ILE A 29 -1.08 -1.66 5.07
N PHE A 30 -0.72 -1.20 3.87
CA PHE A 30 -1.08 -1.86 2.62
C PHE A 30 -0.49 -3.27 2.53
N PHE A 31 0.83 -3.43 2.72
CA PHE A 31 1.45 -4.75 2.66
C PHE A 31 0.99 -5.69 3.77
N GLN A 32 0.71 -5.18 4.97
CA GLN A 32 0.05 -5.96 6.01
C GLN A 32 -1.30 -6.52 5.53
N SER A 33 -2.08 -5.74 4.77
CA SER A 33 -3.38 -6.18 4.27
C SER A 33 -3.27 -7.08 3.04
N MET A 34 -2.22 -6.93 2.23
CA MET A 34 -1.90 -7.88 1.16
C MET A 34 -1.49 -9.25 1.71
N VAL A 35 -0.73 -9.31 2.80
CA VAL A 35 -0.40 -10.57 3.50
C VAL A 35 -1.69 -11.26 3.96
N MET A 36 -2.60 -10.52 4.61
CA MET A 36 -3.89 -11.07 5.05
C MET A 36 -4.75 -11.56 3.87
N LEU A 37 -4.77 -10.83 2.76
CA LEU A 37 -5.46 -11.26 1.55
C LEU A 37 -4.88 -12.58 1.01
N CYS A 38 -3.56 -12.71 0.93
CA CYS A 38 -2.90 -13.94 0.49
C CYS A 38 -3.15 -15.11 1.43
N GLN A 39 -3.13 -14.90 2.75
CA GLN A 39 -3.48 -15.92 3.72
C GLN A 39 -4.92 -16.39 3.55
N LYS A 40 -5.85 -15.46 3.31
CA LYS A 40 -7.25 -15.79 3.02
C LYS A 40 -7.37 -16.60 1.72
N PHE A 41 -6.65 -16.22 0.67
CA PHE A 41 -6.56 -17.02 -0.55
C PHE A 41 -6.04 -18.44 -0.30
N ASP A 42 -4.97 -18.59 0.47
CA ASP A 42 -4.38 -19.90 0.78
C ASP A 42 -5.38 -20.81 1.53
N VAL A 43 -6.13 -20.27 2.50
CA VAL A 43 -7.15 -21.06 3.21
C VAL A 43 -8.32 -21.40 2.29
N GLU A 44 -8.92 -20.40 1.65
CA GLU A 44 -10.16 -20.61 0.89
C GLU A 44 -9.94 -21.46 -0.37
N MET A 45 -8.80 -21.31 -1.06
CA MET A 45 -8.52 -22.11 -2.25
C MET A 45 -8.18 -23.57 -1.94
N ASN A 46 -7.53 -23.84 -0.80
CA ASN A 46 -7.20 -25.21 -0.40
C ASN A 46 -8.41 -25.94 0.22
N TYR A 47 -9.34 -25.23 0.88
CA TYR A 47 -10.40 -25.86 1.66
C TYR A 47 -11.84 -25.65 1.14
N SER A 48 -12.21 -24.45 0.69
CA SER A 48 -13.60 -24.13 0.32
C SER A 48 -13.87 -24.13 -1.18
N LYS A 49 -12.82 -24.10 -2.02
CA LYS A 49 -12.90 -23.94 -3.48
C LYS A 49 -13.74 -22.72 -3.90
N GLU A 50 -13.69 -21.68 -3.08
CA GLU A 50 -14.42 -20.43 -3.31
C GLU A 50 -13.92 -19.70 -4.57
N ARG A 51 -14.82 -18.91 -5.17
CA ARG A 51 -14.46 -18.07 -6.32
C ARG A 51 -13.56 -16.92 -5.84
N ILE A 52 -12.53 -16.58 -6.60
CA ILE A 52 -11.58 -15.48 -6.32
C ILE A 52 -12.30 -14.18 -5.91
N LYS A 53 -13.39 -13.84 -6.60
CA LYS A 53 -14.22 -12.68 -6.29
C LYS A 53 -14.79 -12.73 -4.87
N ASN A 54 -15.29 -13.88 -4.42
CA ASN A 54 -15.87 -14.05 -3.09
C ASN A 54 -14.82 -13.93 -2.00
N ILE A 55 -13.61 -14.47 -2.24
CA ILE A 55 -12.49 -14.37 -1.29
C ILE A 55 -12.16 -12.90 -0.99
N ILE A 56 -12.10 -12.06 -2.04
CA ILE A 56 -11.83 -10.62 -1.90
C ILE A 56 -13.01 -9.90 -1.23
N ILE A 57 -14.25 -10.19 -1.63
CA ILE A 57 -15.46 -9.59 -1.04
C ILE A 57 -15.60 -9.96 0.45
N ASN A 58 -15.17 -11.14 0.86
CA ASN A 58 -15.29 -11.60 2.24
C ASN A 58 -14.10 -11.17 3.12
N LEU A 59 -13.15 -10.40 2.60
CA LEU A 59 -12.05 -9.86 3.41
C LEU A 59 -12.58 -8.88 4.48
N ASP A 60 -11.99 -8.88 5.67
CA ASP A 60 -12.39 -7.96 6.73
C ASP A 60 -12.33 -6.49 6.28
N GLU A 61 -13.33 -5.70 6.67
CA GLU A 61 -13.48 -4.29 6.26
C GLU A 61 -12.24 -3.44 6.59
N LYS A 62 -11.57 -3.72 7.70
CA LYS A 62 -10.30 -3.08 8.07
C LYS A 62 -9.24 -3.31 6.98
N HIS A 63 -9.09 -4.54 6.51
CA HIS A 63 -8.10 -4.89 5.51
C HIS A 63 -8.49 -4.40 4.11
N LYS A 64 -9.78 -4.46 3.74
CA LYS A 64 -10.27 -3.82 2.49
C LYS A 64 -9.96 -2.33 2.42
N LYS A 65 -10.25 -1.59 3.49
CA LYS A 65 -9.92 -0.15 3.55
C LYS A 65 -8.43 0.10 3.36
N ASN A 66 -7.61 -0.77 3.93
CA ASN A 66 -6.15 -0.70 3.87
C ASN A 66 -5.56 -1.22 2.55
N LEU A 67 -6.37 -1.82 1.67
CA LEU A 67 -6.01 -2.15 0.30
C LEU A 67 -6.16 -0.95 -0.65
N PHE A 68 -6.66 0.20 -0.16
CA PHE A 68 -6.77 1.46 -0.90
C PHE A 68 -7.47 1.33 -2.26
N GLY A 69 -8.44 0.41 -2.35
CA GLY A 69 -9.28 0.20 -3.52
C GLY A 69 -8.68 -0.72 -4.59
N ILE A 70 -7.50 -1.32 -4.39
CA ILE A 70 -6.96 -2.30 -5.35
C ILE A 70 -7.88 -3.53 -5.49
N ASP A 71 -8.53 -3.91 -4.38
CA ASP A 71 -9.56 -4.94 -4.29
C ASP A 71 -10.77 -4.59 -5.16
N ALA A 72 -11.30 -3.37 -5.03
CA ALA A 72 -12.42 -2.89 -5.82
C ALA A 72 -12.06 -2.79 -7.32
N ASN A 73 -10.87 -2.28 -7.62
CA ASN A 73 -10.37 -2.17 -9.00
C ASN A 73 -10.24 -3.56 -9.65
N TYR A 74 -9.74 -4.55 -8.91
CA TYR A 74 -9.64 -5.91 -9.41
C TYR A 74 -11.01 -6.58 -9.56
N ILE A 75 -11.96 -6.34 -8.64
CA ILE A 75 -13.35 -6.81 -8.79
C ILE A 75 -14.01 -6.21 -10.04
N SER A 76 -13.79 -4.92 -10.32
CA SER A 76 -14.30 -4.26 -11.52
C SER A 76 -13.75 -4.93 -12.80
N PHE A 77 -12.48 -5.35 -12.80
CA PHE A 77 -11.93 -6.19 -13.85
C PHE A 77 -12.62 -7.55 -13.96
N LEU A 78 -12.84 -8.26 -12.85
CA LEU A 78 -13.54 -9.55 -12.86
C LEU A 78 -14.98 -9.44 -13.38
N ASN A 79 -15.62 -8.28 -13.17
CA ASN A 79 -16.95 -7.96 -13.70
C ASN A 79 -16.94 -7.46 -15.16
N GLN A 80 -15.77 -7.38 -15.80
CA GLN A 80 -15.59 -6.86 -17.16
C GLN A 80 -15.95 -5.36 -17.31
N GLU A 81 -15.97 -4.61 -16.22
CA GLU A 81 -16.25 -3.17 -16.22
C GLU A 81 -15.00 -2.33 -16.53
N SER A 82 -13.80 -2.89 -16.34
CA SER A 82 -12.51 -2.23 -16.58
C SER A 82 -11.45 -3.23 -17.05
N PRO A 83 -10.48 -2.83 -17.89
CA PRO A 83 -9.36 -3.69 -18.27
C PRO A 83 -8.39 -3.90 -17.10
N LEU A 84 -7.67 -5.03 -17.07
CA LEU A 84 -6.56 -5.23 -16.14
C LEU A 84 -5.26 -4.64 -16.71
N ASN A 85 -4.91 -3.44 -16.28
CA ASN A 85 -3.62 -2.80 -16.53
C ASN A 85 -3.13 -2.10 -15.25
N GLU A 86 -1.89 -1.59 -15.24
CA GLU A 86 -1.33 -0.96 -14.05
C GLU A 86 -2.13 0.29 -13.63
N ASP A 87 -2.54 1.12 -14.58
CA ASP A 87 -3.26 2.37 -14.30
C ASP A 87 -4.62 2.12 -13.66
N SER A 88 -5.37 1.13 -14.16
CA SER A 88 -6.67 0.75 -13.62
C SER A 88 -6.54 0.09 -12.24
N LEU A 89 -5.57 -0.81 -12.07
CA LEU A 89 -5.36 -1.53 -10.82
C LEU A 89 -4.88 -0.59 -9.70
N PHE A 90 -3.99 0.35 -10.00
CA PHE A 90 -3.36 1.25 -9.01
C PHE A 90 -3.92 2.67 -8.99
N LYS A 91 -5.11 2.93 -9.56
CA LYS A 91 -5.71 4.26 -9.74
C LYS A 91 -5.65 5.19 -8.52
N ASN A 92 -5.74 4.64 -7.31
CA ASN A 92 -5.74 5.40 -6.04
C ASN A 92 -4.46 5.23 -5.20
N ILE A 93 -3.40 4.67 -5.79
CA ILE A 93 -2.21 4.21 -5.07
C ILE A 93 -0.95 4.88 -5.64
N GLN A 94 -0.46 5.88 -4.90
CA GLN A 94 0.74 6.65 -5.26
C GLN A 94 1.94 6.42 -4.33
N PHE A 95 1.76 5.63 -3.26
CA PHE A 95 2.80 5.43 -2.24
C PHE A 95 3.73 4.25 -2.52
N LEU A 96 3.36 3.34 -3.43
CA LEU A 96 4.15 2.18 -3.83
C LEU A 96 5.31 2.55 -4.75
N LYS A 97 6.41 1.81 -4.63
CA LYS A 97 7.53 1.85 -5.58
C LYS A 97 7.17 1.07 -6.86
N GLN A 98 7.87 1.32 -7.96
CA GLN A 98 7.53 0.69 -9.24
C GLN A 98 7.79 -0.83 -9.24
N ASP A 99 8.88 -1.28 -8.60
CA ASP A 99 9.18 -2.71 -8.42
C ASP A 99 8.06 -3.43 -7.66
N GLU A 100 7.52 -2.79 -6.63
CA GLU A 100 6.38 -3.31 -5.86
C GLU A 100 5.12 -3.40 -6.71
N LYS A 101 4.82 -2.36 -7.49
CA LYS A 101 3.70 -2.36 -8.43
C LYS A 101 3.83 -3.50 -9.44
N ASN A 102 5.02 -3.73 -9.99
CA ASN A 102 5.26 -4.82 -10.93
C ASN A 102 4.96 -6.18 -10.29
N VAL A 103 5.43 -6.42 -9.06
CA VAL A 103 5.16 -7.68 -8.34
C VAL A 103 3.67 -7.85 -8.05
N LEU A 104 3.01 -6.81 -7.55
CA LEU A 104 1.57 -6.83 -7.27
C LEU A 104 0.74 -7.07 -8.55
N PHE A 105 1.09 -6.38 -9.63
CA PHE A 105 0.42 -6.53 -10.91
C PHE A 105 0.53 -7.96 -11.43
N MET A 106 1.74 -8.55 -11.36
CA MET A 106 1.95 -9.95 -11.76
C MET A 106 1.16 -10.92 -10.87
N PHE A 107 1.08 -10.67 -9.57
CA PHE A 107 0.23 -11.46 -8.67
C PHE A 107 -1.24 -11.42 -9.09
N PHE A 108 -1.84 -10.24 -9.22
CA PHE A 108 -3.25 -10.12 -9.64
C PHE A 108 -3.51 -10.67 -11.05
N LYS A 109 -2.51 -10.56 -11.93
CA LYS A 109 -2.56 -11.11 -13.28
C LYS A 109 -2.46 -12.64 -13.30
N SER A 110 -1.82 -13.29 -12.31
CA SER A 110 -1.69 -14.76 -12.29
C SER A 110 -2.89 -15.46 -11.67
N LEU A 111 -3.64 -14.77 -10.80
CA LEU A 111 -4.86 -15.29 -10.18
C LEU A 111 -5.85 -15.84 -11.23
N GLY A 112 -6.22 -17.11 -11.08
CA GLY A 112 -7.22 -17.81 -11.91
C GLY A 112 -6.69 -18.34 -13.24
N ARG A 113 -5.37 -18.37 -13.47
CA ARG A 113 -4.77 -18.80 -14.76
C ARG A 113 -4.10 -20.16 -14.75
N SER A 114 -3.99 -20.78 -13.58
CA SER A 114 -3.37 -22.09 -13.39
C SER A 114 -4.34 -23.04 -12.69
N ASP A 115 -4.00 -24.34 -12.69
CA ASP A 115 -4.73 -25.33 -11.88
C ASP A 115 -4.59 -25.04 -10.38
N LEU A 116 -5.46 -25.67 -9.57
CA LEU A 116 -5.54 -25.38 -8.14
C LEU A 116 -4.20 -25.61 -7.40
N ASP A 117 -3.46 -26.67 -7.73
CA ASP A 117 -2.20 -27.00 -7.03
C ASP A 117 -1.11 -25.99 -7.37
N SER A 118 -0.98 -25.65 -8.65
CA SER A 118 -0.06 -24.62 -9.12
C SER A 118 -0.42 -23.24 -8.55
N GLN A 119 -1.70 -22.89 -8.54
CA GLN A 119 -2.18 -21.62 -8.01
C GLN A 119 -1.95 -21.50 -6.50
N SER A 120 -2.16 -22.57 -5.74
CA SER A 120 -1.86 -22.63 -4.29
C SER A 120 -0.37 -22.38 -4.02
N LYS A 121 0.52 -23.01 -4.80
CA LYS A 121 1.97 -22.75 -4.70
C LYS A 121 2.34 -21.31 -5.06
N GLU A 122 1.75 -20.75 -6.11
CA GLU A 122 1.95 -19.34 -6.49
C GLU A 122 1.50 -18.38 -5.37
N ILE A 123 0.35 -18.64 -4.75
CA ILE A 123 -0.15 -17.84 -3.63
C ILE A 123 0.81 -17.90 -2.44
N LYS A 124 1.30 -19.09 -2.07
CA LYS A 124 2.30 -19.24 -1.00
C LYS A 124 3.61 -18.52 -1.29
N ASN A 125 4.08 -18.60 -2.54
CA ASN A 125 5.29 -17.88 -2.96
C ASN A 125 5.10 -16.36 -2.87
N ASN A 126 3.95 -15.84 -3.29
CA ASN A 126 3.64 -14.42 -3.18
C ASN A 126 3.38 -13.99 -1.73
N LEU A 127 2.78 -14.84 -0.89
CA LEU A 127 2.64 -14.62 0.54
C LEU A 127 4.00 -14.37 1.19
N SER A 128 4.97 -15.26 0.96
CA SER A 128 6.34 -15.09 1.49
C SER A 128 6.99 -13.80 1.00
N ARG A 129 6.79 -13.42 -0.27
CA ARG A 129 7.27 -12.13 -0.81
C ARG A 129 6.61 -10.94 -0.13
N PHE A 130 5.30 -10.96 0.06
CA PHE A 130 4.57 -9.87 0.72
C PHE A 130 4.88 -9.77 2.21
N GLU A 131 5.17 -10.87 2.90
CA GLU A 131 5.70 -10.84 4.26
C GLU A 131 7.07 -10.17 4.32
N GLY A 132 7.93 -10.42 3.33
CA GLY A 132 9.20 -9.70 3.15
C GLY A 132 8.99 -8.19 3.00
N TYR A 133 8.16 -7.78 2.04
CA TYR A 133 7.82 -6.36 1.86
C TYR A 133 7.17 -5.73 3.10
N CYS A 134 6.31 -6.47 3.81
CA CYS A 134 5.70 -6.00 5.04
C CYS A 134 6.75 -5.71 6.12
N LYS A 135 7.73 -6.61 6.31
CA LYS A 135 8.84 -6.40 7.26
C LYS A 135 9.71 -5.21 6.86
N ASP A 136 10.06 -5.10 5.59
CA ASP A 136 10.90 -4.02 5.08
C ASP A 136 10.20 -2.66 5.25
N THR A 137 8.93 -2.59 4.88
CA THR A 137 8.14 -1.36 4.98
C THR A 137 7.81 -1.00 6.43
N GLU A 138 7.68 -1.98 7.33
CA GLU A 138 7.58 -1.75 8.76
C GLU A 138 8.86 -1.11 9.31
N ALA A 139 10.03 -1.65 8.95
CA ALA A 139 11.32 -1.11 9.35
C ALA A 139 11.53 0.32 8.81
N GLU A 140 11.21 0.55 7.53
CA GLU A 140 11.22 1.89 6.93
C GLU A 140 10.24 2.83 7.65
N HIS A 141 9.02 2.40 7.97
CA HIS A 141 8.05 3.21 8.71
C HIS A 141 8.58 3.60 10.09
N LYS A 142 9.08 2.64 10.88
CA LYS A 142 9.63 2.90 12.21
C LYS A 142 10.80 3.89 12.16
N LYS A 143 11.66 3.76 11.14
CA LYS A 143 12.84 4.62 10.96
C LYS A 143 12.49 6.02 10.45
N TYR A 144 11.72 6.10 9.37
CA TYR A 144 11.55 7.35 8.62
C TYR A 144 10.32 8.15 9.04
N SER A 145 9.26 7.53 9.56
CA SER A 145 8.02 8.26 9.90
C SER A 145 8.25 9.34 10.96
N ALA A 146 8.85 8.98 12.10
CA ALA A 146 9.19 9.94 13.15
C ALA A 146 10.29 10.91 12.72
N LEU A 147 11.27 10.43 11.93
CA LEU A 147 12.36 11.25 11.44
C LEU A 147 11.86 12.37 10.52
N SER A 148 10.94 12.09 9.60
CA SER A 148 10.38 13.09 8.67
C SER A 148 9.64 14.21 9.40
N ILE A 149 8.91 13.88 10.46
CA ILE A 149 8.22 14.90 11.28
C ILE A 149 9.25 15.76 12.02
N LYS A 150 10.26 15.14 12.65
CA LYS A 150 11.35 15.85 13.33
C LYS A 150 12.09 16.79 12.37
N LEU A 151 12.41 16.34 11.15
CA LEU A 151 13.04 17.16 10.12
C LEU A 151 12.17 18.35 9.71
N GLY A 152 10.85 18.17 9.59
CA GLY A 152 9.93 19.28 9.33
C GLY A 152 9.95 20.34 10.44
N ILE A 153 10.04 19.92 11.71
CA ILE A 153 10.17 20.82 12.86
C ILE A 153 11.52 21.55 12.82
N VAL A 154 12.62 20.83 12.64
CA VAL A 154 13.98 21.41 12.57
C VAL A 154 14.09 22.42 11.42
N ALA A 155 13.54 22.09 10.24
CA ALA A 155 13.50 22.99 9.09
C ALA A 155 12.68 24.25 9.40
N SER A 156 11.56 24.12 10.12
CA SER A 156 10.73 25.26 10.54
C SER A 156 11.48 26.19 11.49
N LEU A 157 12.21 25.63 12.47
CA LEU A 157 13.05 26.40 13.39
C LEU A 157 14.18 27.13 12.64
N PHE A 158 14.81 26.47 11.67
CA PHE A 158 15.84 27.07 10.84
C PHE A 158 15.31 28.25 10.01
N ILE A 159 14.10 28.13 9.43
CA ILE A 159 13.43 29.23 8.73
C ILE A 159 13.19 30.41 9.68
N ILE A 160 12.74 30.16 10.91
CA ILE A 160 12.53 31.23 11.89
C ILE A 160 13.86 31.97 12.17
N ILE A 161 14.95 31.25 12.40
CA ILE A 161 16.27 31.83 12.67
C ILE A 161 16.78 32.67 11.50
N LEU A 162 16.57 32.23 10.25
CA LEU A 162 17.04 32.95 9.05
C LEU A 162 16.32 34.29 8.81
N PHE A 163 15.09 34.43 9.31
CA PHE A 163 14.24 35.60 9.05
C PHE A 163 14.08 36.52 10.26
N ILE A 164 14.61 36.13 11.43
CA ILE A 164 14.89 37.01 12.57
C ILE A 164 16.10 37.87 12.22
#